data_AF-A0A419J4J5-F1
#
_entry.id   AF-A0A419J4J5-F1
#
_cell.length_a   1.000
_cell.length_b   1.000
_cell.length_c   1.000
_cell.angle_alpha   90.00
_cell.angle_beta   90.00
_cell.angle_gamma   90.00
#
_symmetry.space_group_name_H-M   'P 1'
#
loop_
_entity.id
_entity.type
_entity.pdbx_description
1 polymer ?
#
loop_
_entity_poly.entity_id
_entity_poly.type
_entity_poly.pdbx_seq_one_letter_code
_entity_poly.pdbx_strand_id
1 'polypeptide(L)' 'VELCPEVFELGSDEKAFVKAEDKCDTCDCQEAADTCPSEAITFE' A
#
# COMPACT_ATOMS: atom_id res chain seq x y z
N VAL A 1 9.70 -7.87 1.21
CA VAL A 1 8.38 -8.47 0.89
C VAL A 1 7.50 -7.35 0.41
N GLU A 2 6.86 -7.52 -0.74
CA GLU A 2 5.91 -6.53 -1.26
C GLU A 2 4.55 -6.80 -0.61
N LEU A 3 4.07 -5.84 0.19
CA LEU A 3 2.79 -5.93 0.86
C LEU A 3 1.72 -5.34 -0.07
N CYS A 4 0.70 -6.13 -0.39
CA CYS A 4 -0.43 -5.70 -1.21
C CYS A 4 -0.09 -5.14 -2.61
N PRO A 5 0.60 -5.90 -3.50
CA PRO A 5 0.92 -5.44 -4.87
C PRO A 5 -0.30 -5.21 -5.76
N GLU A 6 -1.48 -5.68 -5.35
CA GLU A 6 -2.74 -5.41 -6.02
C GLU A 6 -3.36 -4.06 -5.65
N VAL A 7 -2.99 -3.49 -4.50
CA VAL A 7 -3.47 -2.19 -3.99
C VAL A 7 -2.45 -1.11 -4.27
N PHE A 8 -1.16 -1.40 -4.03
CA PHE A 8 -0.07 -0.44 -4.19
C PHE A 8 0.78 -0.78 -5.40
N GLU A 9 1.25 0.23 -6.11
CA GLU A 9 2.18 0.12 -7.23
C GLU A 9 3.34 1.10 -7.06
N LEU A 10 4.56 0.65 -7.37
CA LEU A 10 5.73 1.51 -7.37
C LEU A 10 5.78 2.31 -8.68
N GLY A 11 5.63 3.63 -8.58
CA GLY A 11 5.72 4.53 -9.72
C GLY A 11 7.18 4.83 -10.12
N SER A 12 7.32 5.52 -11.25
CA SER A 12 8.62 5.92 -11.82
C SER A 12 9.44 6.87 -10.95
N ASP A 13 8.82 7.51 -9.94
CA ASP A 13 9.45 8.40 -8.95
C ASP A 13 9.95 7.63 -7.72
N GLU A 14 10.03 6.29 -7.80
CA GLU A 14 10.38 5.41 -6.67
C GLU A 14 9.42 5.54 -5.47
N LYS A 15 8.20 6.05 -5.71
CA LYS A 15 7.13 6.18 -4.72
C LYS A 15 6.01 5.21 -4.98
N ALA A 16 5.49 4.62 -3.90
CA ALA A 16 4.30 3.79 -3.97
C ALA A 16 3.05 4.66 -4.12
N PHE A 17 2.12 4.23 -4.96
CA PHE A 17 0.81 4.85 -5.17
C PHE A 17 -0.28 3.81 -4.99
N VAL A 18 -1.45 4.26 -4.52
CA VAL A 18 -2.64 3.41 -4.45
C VAL A 18 -3.22 3.28 -5.85
N LYS A 19 -3.14 2.09 -6.43
CA LYS A 19 -3.72 1.77 -7.73
C LYS A 19 -5.15 1.23 -7.62
N ALA A 20 -5.52 0.65 -6.48
CA ALA A 20 -6.86 0.12 -6.22
C ALA A 20 -7.14 0.08 -4.70
N GLU A 21 -7.76 1.12 -4.16
CA GLU A 21 -8.16 1.21 -2.75
C GLU A 21 -9.17 0.12 -2.35
N ASP A 22 -10.09 -0.22 -3.26
CA ASP A 22 -11.12 -1.26 -3.07
C ASP A 22 -10.55 -2.68 -2.96
N LYS A 23 -9.25 -2.86 -3.20
CA LYS A 23 -8.57 -4.16 -3.06
C LYS A 23 -7.99 -4.39 -1.68
N CYS A 24 -8.14 -3.45 -0.75
CA CYS A 24 -7.86 -3.70 0.67
C CYS A 24 -8.75 -4.79 1.28
N ASP A 25 -9.84 -5.21 0.62
CA ASP A 25 -10.58 -6.42 1.00
C ASP A 25 -9.87 -7.73 0.63
N THR A 26 -8.91 -7.68 -0.30
CA THR A 26 -8.19 -8.85 -0.82
C THR A 26 -6.82 -9.07 -0.17
N CYS A 27 -6.32 -8.10 0.60
CA CYS A 27 -5.06 -8.16 1.31
C CYS A 27 -5.12 -7.29 2.58
N ASP A 28 -4.22 -7.51 3.54
CA ASP A 28 -4.21 -6.71 4.77
C ASP A 28 -3.49 -5.37 4.57
N CYS A 29 -4.27 -4.34 4.19
CA CYS A 29 -3.73 -2.99 4.07
C CYS A 29 -3.30 -2.39 5.41
N GLN A 30 -3.90 -2.83 6.52
CA GLN A 30 -3.50 -2.39 7.86
C GLN A 30 -2.05 -2.85 8.12
N GLU A 31 -1.75 -4.12 7.83
CA GLU A 31 -0.39 -4.65 7.91
C GLU A 31 0.59 -3.89 7.01
N ALA A 32 0.17 -3.51 5.80
CA ALA A 32 0.97 -2.70 4.89
C ALA A 32 1.31 -1.33 5.49
N ALA A 33 0.34 -0.68 6.16
CA ALA A 33 0.55 0.58 6.85
C ALA A 33 1.45 0.43 8.09
N ASP A 34 1.20 -0.57 8.93
CA ASP A 34 1.96 -0.85 10.16
C ASP A 34 3.42 -1.22 9.85
N THR A 35 3.68 -1.88 8.72
CA THR A 35 5.03 -2.27 8.29
C THR A 35 5.73 -1.17 7.51
N CYS A 36 5.02 -0.11 7.09
CA CYS A 36 5.58 0.97 6.30
C CYS A 36 6.54 1.82 7.17
N PRO A 37 7.86 1.78 6.95
CA PRO A 37 8.84 2.46 7.82
C PRO A 37 8.74 3.99 7.76
N SER A 38 8.13 4.51 6.70
CA SER A 38 7.87 5.94 6.54
C SER A 38 6.48 6.36 6.99
N GLU A 39 5.65 5.42 7.48
CA GLU A 39 4.27 5.67 7.91
C GLU A 39 3.47 6.45 6.85
N ALA A 40 3.73 6.16 5.56
CA ALA A 40 3.22 6.95 4.44
C ALA A 40 1.80 6.54 4.02
N ILE A 41 1.29 5.44 4.56
CA ILE A 41 -0.04 4.91 4.26
C ILE A 41 -0.98 5.34 5.38
N THR A 42 -2.02 6.10 5.03
CA THR A 42 -3.04 6.60 5.96
C THR A 42 -4.43 6.19 5.51
N PHE A 43 -5.31 5.91 6.45
CA PHE A 43 -6.73 5.61 6.21
C PHE A 43 -7.58 6.78 6.73
N GLU A 44 -8.49 7.31 5.90
CA GLU A 44 -9.50 8.33 6.28
C GLU A 44 -10.91 7.73 6.38
#